data_AF-A0A931IPM4-F1
#
_entry.id   AF-A0A931IPM4-F1
#
_cell.length_a   1.000
_cell.length_b   1.000
_cell.length_c   1.000
_cell.angle_alpha   90.00
_cell.angle_beta   90.00
_cell.angle_gamma   90.00
#
_symmetry.space_group_name_H-M   'P 1'
#
loop_
_entity.id
_entity.type
_entity.pdbx_description
1 polymer ?
#
loop_
_entity_poly.entity_id
_entity_poly.type
_entity_poly.pdbx_seq_one_letter_code
_entity_poly.pdbx_strand_id
1 'polypeptide(L)'
;MKNGTVIISAPLDVNLSGYSGLPATPNVTIVDLGNRTYQIGFSIQSGNNADVWELYQNGSLINNFQGFLSENGTNAQSASKTVTLAPGTYQFKVKLNNGFGSTESAIQTLIVQ
;
A
#
# COMPACT_ATOMS: atom_id res chain seq x y z
N MET A 1 -49.86 -4.49 -29.31
CA MET A 1 -48.75 -5.24 -28.66
C MET A 1 -47.88 -4.20 -27.96
N LYS A 2 -47.75 -4.26 -26.62
CA LYS A 2 -47.03 -3.23 -25.84
C LYS A 2 -45.51 -3.41 -26.00
N ASN A 3 -44.81 -2.33 -26.36
CA ASN A 3 -43.35 -2.25 -26.33
C ASN A 3 -42.87 -2.47 -24.90
N GLY A 4 -42.18 -3.59 -24.65
CA GLY A 4 -41.51 -3.86 -23.38
C GLY A 4 -40.22 -3.06 -23.29
N THR A 5 -40.15 -2.13 -22.34
CA THR A 5 -38.90 -1.48 -21.95
C THR A 5 -38.01 -2.52 -21.27
N VAL A 6 -36.87 -2.82 -21.88
CA VAL A 6 -35.81 -3.61 -21.23
C VAL A 6 -35.08 -2.66 -20.28
N ILE A 7 -35.27 -2.85 -18.97
CA ILE A 7 -34.41 -2.21 -17.97
C ILE A 7 -33.17 -3.09 -17.84
N ILE A 8 -32.09 -2.70 -18.54
CA ILE A 8 -30.76 -3.25 -18.27
C ILE A 8 -30.29 -2.55 -16.99
N SER A 9 -30.50 -3.19 -15.82
CA SER A 9 -29.91 -2.71 -14.58
C SER A 9 -28.39 -2.81 -14.72
N ALA A 10 -27.66 -1.72 -14.49
CA ALA A 10 -26.21 -1.79 -14.31
C ALA A 10 -25.88 -2.86 -13.26
N PRO A 11 -24.77 -3.62 -13.41
CA PRO A 11 -24.37 -4.56 -12.39
C PRO A 11 -24.29 -3.82 -11.05
N LEU A 12 -24.95 -4.38 -10.04
CA LEU A 12 -24.83 -3.89 -8.68
C LEU A 12 -23.43 -4.29 -8.20
N ASP A 13 -22.49 -3.35 -8.20
CA ASP A 13 -21.22 -3.55 -7.51
C ASP A 13 -21.54 -3.64 -6.02
N VAL A 14 -21.71 -4.87 -5.52
CA VAL A 14 -21.78 -5.13 -4.08
C VAL A 14 -20.37 -4.87 -3.55
N ASN A 15 -20.12 -3.64 -3.15
CA ASN A 15 -18.87 -3.27 -2.53
C ASN A 15 -18.83 -3.89 -1.12
N LEU A 16 -18.23 -5.08 -1.01
CA LEU A 16 -18.05 -5.80 0.25
C LEU A 16 -16.85 -5.27 1.06
N SER A 17 -16.04 -4.37 0.48
CA SER A 17 -14.93 -3.71 1.16
C SER A 17 -15.40 -2.41 1.83
N GLY A 18 -14.83 -2.09 3.00
CA GLY A 18 -15.08 -0.85 3.72
C GLY A 18 -14.40 0.38 3.09
N TYR A 19 -13.73 0.23 1.95
CA TYR A 19 -13.17 1.30 1.13
C TYR A 19 -13.91 1.45 -0.20
N SER A 20 -13.92 2.65 -0.75
CA SER A 20 -14.71 3.00 -1.96
C SER A 20 -13.89 3.61 -3.09
N GLY A 21 -12.56 3.53 -3.01
CA GLY A 21 -11.67 4.07 -4.02
C GLY A 21 -10.21 3.65 -3.81
N LEU A 22 -9.31 4.30 -4.56
CA LEU A 22 -7.87 4.10 -4.47
C LEU A 22 -7.37 4.21 -3.02
N PRO A 23 -6.33 3.45 -2.63
CA PRO A 23 -5.77 3.54 -1.28
C PRO A 23 -5.29 4.96 -0.95
N ALA A 24 -5.36 5.38 0.30
CA ALA A 24 -4.79 6.64 0.75
C ALA A 24 -3.26 6.67 0.50
N THR A 25 -2.71 7.85 0.21
CA THR A 25 -1.27 7.98 -0.05
C THR A 25 -0.46 7.59 1.19
N PRO A 26 0.39 6.55 1.12
CA PRO A 26 1.19 6.09 2.25
C PRO A 26 2.35 7.04 2.57
N ASN A 27 2.65 7.19 3.86
CA ASN A 27 3.92 7.74 4.34
C ASN A 27 4.89 6.58 4.64
N VAL A 28 6.11 6.63 4.11
CA VAL A 28 7.14 5.62 4.44
C VAL A 28 7.56 5.78 5.90
N THR A 29 7.64 4.67 6.62
CA THR A 29 8.16 4.61 7.99
C THR A 29 9.50 3.86 8.01
N ILE A 30 10.46 4.37 8.78
CA ILE A 30 11.79 3.77 8.95
C ILE A 30 12.10 3.76 10.44
N VAL A 31 12.32 2.58 11.01
CA VAL A 31 12.73 2.39 12.41
C VAL A 31 14.07 1.68 12.43
N ASP A 32 15.08 2.28 13.05
CA ASP A 32 16.39 1.66 13.28
C ASP A 32 16.31 0.69 14.46
N LEU A 33 16.62 -0.59 14.22
CA LEU A 33 16.68 -1.64 15.23
C LEU A 33 18.11 -1.94 15.71
N GLY A 34 19.10 -1.20 15.21
CA GLY A 34 20.52 -1.44 15.45
C GLY A 34 21.11 -2.50 14.52
N ASN A 35 22.45 -2.61 14.53
CA ASN A 35 23.19 -3.55 13.69
C ASN A 35 22.79 -3.48 12.19
N ARG A 36 22.53 -2.26 11.69
CA ARG A 36 22.10 -1.98 10.31
C ARG A 36 20.81 -2.69 9.91
N THR A 37 19.99 -3.03 10.89
CA THR A 37 18.70 -3.65 10.70
C THR A 37 17.61 -2.61 10.89
N TYR A 38 16.70 -2.52 9.94
CA TYR A 38 15.66 -1.49 9.90
C TYR A 38 14.30 -2.14 9.67
N GLN A 39 13.26 -1.62 10.30
CA GLN A 39 11.88 -1.85 9.85
C GLN A 39 11.50 -0.75 8.88
N ILE A 40 11.31 -1.13 7.62
CA ILE A 40 10.83 -0.24 6.57
C ILE A 40 9.38 -0.59 6.28
N GLY A 41 8.50 0.39 6.34
CA GLY A 41 7.07 0.18 6.24
C GLY A 41 6.32 1.39 5.71
N PHE A 42 5.03 1.40 5.99
CA PHE A 42 4.18 2.55 5.74
C PHE A 42 3.23 2.83 6.90
N SER A 43 2.67 4.03 6.88
CA SER A 43 1.45 4.36 7.62
C SER A 43 0.51 5.22 6.77
N ILE A 44 -0.78 4.93 6.87
CA ILE A 44 -1.87 5.84 6.51
C ILE A 44 -2.67 6.15 7.79
N GLN A 45 -2.97 7.43 8.02
CA GLN A 45 -3.67 7.87 9.24
C GLN A 45 -5.19 7.74 9.09
N SER A 46 -5.70 7.96 7.88
CA SER A 46 -7.10 7.75 7.48
C SER A 46 -7.21 7.71 5.96
N GLY A 47 -8.36 7.24 5.48
CA GLY A 47 -8.66 7.08 4.06
C GLY A 47 -8.65 5.62 3.63
N ASN A 48 -9.07 5.36 2.38
CA ASN A 48 -9.22 4.00 1.87
C ASN A 48 -7.99 3.13 2.12
N ASN A 49 -8.20 1.96 2.72
CA ASN A 49 -7.14 1.02 2.98
C ASN A 49 -6.72 0.23 1.73
N ALA A 50 -5.58 -0.43 1.87
CA ALA A 50 -5.04 -1.35 0.88
C ALA A 50 -5.24 -2.81 1.31
N ASP A 51 -5.26 -3.71 0.34
CA ASP A 51 -5.23 -5.17 0.57
C ASP A 51 -3.81 -5.71 0.45
N VAL A 52 -2.97 -5.03 -0.33
CA VAL A 52 -1.62 -5.43 -0.66
C VAL A 52 -0.68 -4.24 -0.61
N TRP A 53 0.52 -4.45 -0.09
CA TRP A 53 1.61 -3.49 -0.20
C TRP A 53 2.88 -4.10 -0.80
N GLU A 54 3.59 -3.26 -1.53
CA GLU A 54 4.86 -3.55 -2.18
C GLU A 54 5.91 -2.57 -1.65
N LEU A 55 7.13 -3.05 -1.39
CA LEU A 55 8.24 -2.23 -0.92
C LEU A 55 9.35 -2.18 -1.97
N TYR A 56 9.69 -0.99 -2.43
CA TYR A 56 10.73 -0.76 -3.40
C TYR A 56 11.98 -0.19 -2.73
N GLN A 57 13.14 -0.73 -3.11
CA GLN A 57 14.45 -0.22 -2.76
C GLN A 57 15.19 0.15 -4.04
N ASN A 58 15.65 1.40 -4.14
CA ASN A 58 16.37 1.93 -5.31
C ASN A 58 15.62 1.68 -6.64
N GLY A 59 14.29 1.88 -6.62
CA GLY A 59 13.42 1.70 -7.78
C GLY A 59 13.06 0.25 -8.11
N SER A 60 13.61 -0.73 -7.39
CA SER A 60 13.33 -2.17 -7.62
C SER A 60 12.52 -2.76 -6.48
N LEU A 61 11.59 -3.66 -6.79
CA LEU A 61 10.81 -4.38 -5.78
C LEU A 61 11.75 -5.24 -4.92
N ILE A 62 11.80 -5.01 -3.62
CA ILE A 62 12.78 -5.67 -2.75
C ILE A 62 12.53 -7.18 -2.73
N ASN A 63 13.43 -7.98 -3.28
CA ASN A 63 13.34 -9.45 -3.29
C ASN A 63 11.96 -10.00 -3.72
N ASN A 64 11.30 -9.36 -4.70
CA ASN A 64 9.93 -9.69 -5.13
C ASN A 64 8.89 -9.65 -3.98
N PHE A 65 9.10 -8.79 -2.98
CA PHE A 65 8.27 -8.73 -1.79
C PHE A 65 6.89 -8.14 -2.07
N GLN A 66 5.88 -8.85 -1.58
CA GLN A 66 4.50 -8.40 -1.50
C GLN A 66 3.94 -8.84 -0.13
N GLY A 67 3.25 -7.94 0.56
CA GLY A 67 2.60 -8.22 1.83
C GLY A 67 1.08 -8.06 1.74
N PHE A 68 0.34 -8.99 2.32
CA PHE A 68 -1.12 -8.89 2.47
C PHE A 68 -1.47 -8.09 3.73
N LEU A 69 -2.54 -7.32 3.63
CA LEU A 69 -3.02 -6.44 4.68
C LEU A 69 -4.45 -6.83 5.07
N SER A 70 -4.78 -6.64 6.35
CA SER A 70 -6.16 -6.71 6.78
C SER A 70 -6.88 -5.41 6.41
N GLU A 71 -8.00 -5.56 5.71
CA GLU A 71 -8.91 -4.47 5.42
C GLU A 71 -9.52 -3.92 6.72
N ASN A 72 -9.66 -2.60 6.78
CA ASN A 72 -10.12 -1.85 7.96
C ASN A 72 -10.87 -0.56 7.51
N GLY A 73 -11.57 -0.66 6.38
CA GLY A 73 -12.24 0.43 5.70
C GLY A 73 -11.37 1.66 5.46
N THR A 74 -11.66 2.72 6.22
CA THR A 74 -10.97 4.02 6.12
C THR A 74 -10.17 4.41 7.37
N ASN A 75 -10.03 3.51 8.33
CA ASN A 75 -9.25 3.75 9.55
C ASN A 75 -7.76 3.59 9.28
N ALA A 76 -6.92 4.01 10.24
CA ALA A 76 -5.47 3.88 10.13
C ALA A 76 -5.00 2.46 9.78
N GLN A 77 -3.99 2.36 8.92
CA GLN A 77 -3.38 1.11 8.49
C GLN A 77 -1.86 1.29 8.38
N SER A 78 -1.12 0.27 8.79
CA SER A 78 0.34 0.24 8.71
C SER A 78 0.83 -1.19 8.61
N ALA A 79 2.02 -1.35 8.04
CA ALA A 79 2.77 -2.60 8.06
C ALA A 79 4.26 -2.28 7.88
N SER A 80 5.12 -3.24 8.21
CA SER A 80 6.57 -3.10 8.02
C SER A 80 7.24 -4.42 7.65
N LYS A 81 8.42 -4.29 7.06
CA LYS A 81 9.33 -5.38 6.71
C LYS A 81 10.70 -5.07 7.29
N THR A 82 11.27 -6.06 7.98
CA THR A 82 12.65 -5.97 8.45
C THR A 82 13.64 -6.21 7.32
N VAL A 83 14.64 -5.34 7.19
CA VAL A 83 15.74 -5.42 6.23
C VAL A 83 17.06 -5.18 6.94
N THR A 84 18.13 -5.85 6.49
CA THR A 84 19.50 -5.57 6.92
C THR A 84 20.26 -4.99 5.74
N LEU A 85 20.92 -3.86 5.95
CA LEU A 85 21.55 -3.08 4.89
C LEU A 85 23.06 -2.99 5.11
N ALA A 86 23.80 -2.88 4.02
CA ALA A 86 25.22 -2.53 4.04
C ALA A 86 25.35 -0.99 4.17
N PRO A 87 26.54 -0.43 4.44
CA PRO A 87 26.70 1.01 4.43
C PRO A 87 26.46 1.54 3.03
N GLY A 88 25.73 2.65 2.92
CA GLY A 88 25.29 3.18 1.63
C GLY A 88 24.07 4.09 1.72
N THR A 89 23.62 4.55 0.57
CA THR A 89 22.40 5.36 0.42
C THR A 89 21.31 4.55 -0.27
N TYR A 90 20.13 4.52 0.34
CA TYR A 90 18.98 3.76 -0.14
C TYR A 90 17.77 4.67 -0.28
N GLN A 91 17.01 4.47 -1.36
CA GLN A 91 15.72 5.12 -1.58
C GLN A 91 14.61 4.10 -1.42
N PHE A 92 13.66 4.39 -0.53
CA PHE A 92 12.50 3.56 -0.28
C PHE A 92 11.22 4.19 -0.81
N LYS A 93 10.36 3.36 -1.39
CA LYS A 93 9.01 3.74 -1.84
C LYS A 93 8.05 2.60 -1.50
N VAL A 94 6.85 2.95 -1.08
CA VAL A 94 5.77 1.98 -0.86
C VAL A 94 4.70 2.17 -1.91
N LYS A 95 4.21 1.08 -2.47
CA LYS A 95 3.01 1.05 -3.30
C LYS A 95 1.92 0.26 -2.59
N LEU A 96 0.76 0.86 -2.47
CA LEU A 96 -0.44 0.27 -1.90
C LEU A 96 -1.41 -0.08 -3.02
N ASN A 97 -2.04 -1.25 -2.94
CA ASN A 97 -2.99 -1.75 -3.94
C ASN A 97 -4.28 -2.23 -3.26
N ASN A 98 -5.42 -1.91 -3.84
CA ASN A 98 -6.73 -2.51 -3.52
C ASN A 98 -7.54 -2.75 -4.80
N GLY A 99 -8.79 -3.20 -4.67
CA GLY A 99 -9.69 -3.46 -5.80
C GLY A 99 -9.93 -2.28 -6.76
N PHE A 100 -9.63 -1.04 -6.35
CA PHE A 100 -9.79 0.17 -7.17
C PHE A 100 -8.50 0.62 -7.87
N GLY A 101 -7.35 0.02 -7.55
CA GLY A 101 -6.05 0.36 -8.14
C GLY A 101 -4.97 0.62 -7.09
N SER A 102 -4.02 1.50 -7.42
CA SER A 102 -2.82 1.69 -6.61
C SER A 102 -2.47 3.15 -6.34
N THR A 103 -1.87 3.40 -5.17
CA THR A 103 -1.21 4.67 -4.83
C THR A 103 0.21 4.43 -4.33
N GLU A 104 1.08 5.42 -4.50
CA GLU A 104 2.49 5.33 -4.16
C GLU A 104 2.91 6.43 -3.20
N SER A 105 3.84 6.13 -2.29
CA SER A 105 4.44 7.12 -1.40
C SER A 105 5.35 8.09 -2.17
N ALA A 106 5.70 9.20 -1.52
CA ALA A 106 6.95 9.89 -1.84
C ALA A 106 8.16 8.98 -1.59
N ILE A 107 9.29 9.28 -2.23
CA ILE A 107 10.56 8.58 -1.97
C ILE A 107 11.14 9.06 -0.63
N GLN A 108 11.54 8.11 0.21
CA GLN A 108 12.27 8.38 1.45
C GLN A 108 13.72 7.88 1.32
N THR A 109 14.69 8.77 1.55
CA THR A 109 16.12 8.41 1.55
C THR A 109 16.58 7.99 2.95
N LEU A 110 17.37 6.93 3.02
CA LEU A 110 18.08 6.45 4.21
C LEU A 110 19.58 6.37 3.92
N ILE A 111 20.40 6.89 4.82
CA ILE A 111 21.86 6.75 4.77
C ILE A 111 22.29 5.82 5.90
N VAL A 112 22.93 4.72 5.55
CA VAL A 112 23.44 3.71 6.48
C VAL A 112 24.95 3.89 6.60
N GLN A 113 25.46 3.94 7.83
CA GLN A 113 26.89 4.07 8.15
C GLN A 113 27.59 2.70 8.28
#